data_AF-A0A4S8I744-F1
#
_entry.id   AF-A0A4S8I744-F1
#
_cell.length_a   1.000
_cell.length_b   1.000
_cell.length_c   1.000
_cell.angle_alpha   90.00
_cell.angle_beta   90.00
_cell.angle_gamma   90.00
#
_symmetry.space_group_name_H-M   'P 1'
#
loop_
_entity.id
_entity.type
_entity.pdbx_description
1 polymer ?
#
loop_
_entity_poly.entity_id
_entity_poly.type
_entity_poly.pdbx_seq_one_letter_code
_entity_poly.pdbx_strand_id
1 'polypeptide(L)'
;MSRRGTAEEKTAKSDPIYPPECFSLCSYLLSGYTKRDVRSNEATMKYLLMGGASSSILVHGFSWLYGSSGGEIELQEIVNGLINTQMYNSPGISIALISITVGIGFKLSPAPFHQWTPDVYEGVRFVRQIPTSISISEMFGFFKTP
;
A
#
# COMPACT_ATOMS: atom_id res chain seq x y z
N MET A 1 51.40 -7.83 22.32
CA MET A 1 51.57 -8.93 21.34
C MET A 1 50.17 -9.54 21.11
N SER A 2 49.32 -8.88 20.32
CA SER A 2 49.09 -9.14 18.87
C SER A 2 48.64 -10.58 18.58
N ARG A 3 47.34 -10.79 18.30
CA ARG A 3 46.80 -10.97 16.93
C ARG A 3 45.28 -11.24 16.91
N ARG A 4 44.59 -10.45 16.08
CA ARG A 4 43.47 -10.81 15.13
C ARG A 4 42.20 -11.42 15.76
N GLY A 5 40.99 -10.87 15.66
CA GLY A 5 40.44 -9.99 14.62
C GLY A 5 40.00 -10.78 13.39
N THR A 6 38.88 -11.52 13.47
CA THR A 6 38.07 -12.07 12.37
C THR A 6 36.68 -12.38 12.95
N ALA A 7 35.66 -11.57 12.71
CA ALA A 7 34.82 -11.50 11.51
C ALA A 7 33.43 -12.06 11.86
N GLU A 8 32.37 -11.39 11.41
CA GLU A 8 30.96 -11.82 11.45
C GLU A 8 30.03 -11.34 12.59
N GLU A 9 30.38 -10.28 13.33
CA GLU A 9 29.30 -9.41 13.83
C GLU A 9 28.90 -8.48 12.69
N LYS A 10 28.20 -9.06 11.70
CA LYS A 10 27.44 -8.28 10.73
C LYS A 10 26.45 -7.47 11.54
N THR A 11 26.81 -6.22 11.76
CA THR A 11 25.89 -5.10 11.82
C THR A 11 24.79 -5.37 10.79
N ALA A 12 23.69 -5.95 11.26
CA ALA A 12 22.41 -5.87 10.60
C ALA A 12 22.08 -4.38 10.64
N LYS A 13 22.63 -3.67 9.64
CA LYS A 13 22.21 -2.34 9.26
C LYS A 13 20.71 -2.48 9.14
N SER A 14 19.98 -1.96 10.12
CA SER A 14 18.54 -1.87 10.07
C SER A 14 18.27 -1.04 8.82
N ASP A 15 17.97 -1.72 7.72
CA ASP A 15 17.57 -1.05 6.50
C ASP A 15 16.43 -0.12 6.90
N PRO A 16 16.49 1.17 6.57
CA PRO A 16 15.45 2.10 6.95
C PRO A 16 14.13 1.56 6.41
N ILE A 17 13.25 1.14 7.32
CA ILE A 17 11.90 0.70 6.99
C ILE A 17 11.14 1.98 6.67
N TYR A 18 11.22 2.39 5.41
CA TYR A 18 10.40 3.50 4.93
C TYR A 18 8.94 3.06 4.93
N PRO A 19 8.00 3.94 5.34
CA PRO A 19 6.58 3.66 5.19
C PRO A 19 6.27 3.32 3.74
N PRO A 20 5.36 2.36 3.48
CA PRO A 20 5.02 1.93 2.13
C PRO A 20 4.58 3.11 1.26
N GLU A 21 3.91 4.11 1.84
CA GLU A 21 3.44 5.30 1.14
C GLU A 21 4.59 6.14 0.56
N CYS A 22 5.70 6.27 1.29
CA CYS A 22 6.87 7.02 0.84
C CYS A 22 7.51 6.36 -0.39
N PHE A 23 7.55 5.03 -0.42
CA PHE A 23 8.08 4.27 -1.54
C PHE A 23 7.17 4.36 -2.78
N SER A 24 5.85 4.31 -2.59
CA SER A 24 4.88 4.55 -3.66
C SER A 24 5.02 5.95 -4.28
N LEU A 25 5.20 6.99 -3.44
CA LEU A 25 5.38 8.39 -3.85
C LEU A 25 6.65 8.59 -4.69
N CYS A 26 7.77 8.02 -4.25
CA CYS A 26 9.02 8.03 -5.01
C CYS A 26 8.85 7.40 -6.40
N SER A 27 8.05 6.33 -6.49
CA SER A 27 7.78 5.63 -7.75
C SER A 27 6.91 6.45 -8.71
N TYR A 28 5.91 7.18 -8.19
CA TYR A 28 5.12 8.13 -8.98
C TYR A 28 6.01 9.23 -9.57
N LEU A 29 6.87 9.84 -8.75
CA LEU A 29 7.80 10.89 -9.17
C LEU A 29 8.79 10.40 -10.24
N LEU A 30 9.31 9.18 -10.08
CA LEU A 30 10.23 8.58 -11.04
C LEU A 30 9.55 8.33 -12.40
N SER A 31 8.28 7.92 -12.41
CA SER A 31 7.53 7.70 -13.67
C SER A 31 7.36 8.98 -14.50
N GLY A 32 7.28 10.15 -13.85
CA GLY A 32 7.10 11.46 -14.48
C GLY A 32 8.40 12.21 -14.78
N TYR A 33 9.57 11.57 -14.64
CA TYR A 33 10.86 12.24 -14.80
C TYR A 33 11.05 12.85 -16.21
N THR A 34 10.44 12.24 -17.24
CA THR A 34 10.52 12.71 -18.62
C THR A 34 9.44 13.78 -18.89
N LYS A 35 9.67 15.00 -18.41
CA LYS A 35 8.73 16.14 -18.54
C LYS A 35 8.36 16.54 -19.97
N ARG A 36 9.10 16.06 -20.98
CA ARG A 36 8.92 16.42 -22.40
C ARG A 36 7.87 15.55 -23.12
N ASP A 37 7.50 14.40 -22.57
CA ASP A 37 6.49 13.53 -23.15
C ASP A 37 5.12 13.77 -22.49
N VAL A 38 4.18 14.35 -23.25
CA VAL A 38 2.81 14.59 -22.79
C VAL A 38 2.12 13.29 -22.36
N ARG A 39 2.33 12.21 -23.12
CA ARG A 39 1.76 10.88 -22.82
C ARG A 39 2.31 10.26 -21.53
N SER A 40 3.58 10.52 -21.21
CA SER A 40 4.20 10.06 -19.96
C SER A 40 3.66 10.84 -18.76
N ASN A 41 3.50 12.16 -18.89
CA ASN A 41 2.91 12.99 -17.83
C ASN A 41 1.45 12.62 -17.55
N GLU A 42 0.67 12.34 -18.60
CA GLU A 42 -0.73 11.92 -18.44
C GLU A 42 -0.82 10.58 -17.69
N ALA A 43 -0.02 9.59 -18.08
CA ALA A 43 0.02 8.30 -17.39
C ALA A 43 0.53 8.39 -15.94
N THR A 44 1.54 9.22 -15.67
CA THR A 44 2.02 9.48 -14.29
C THR A 44 0.93 10.11 -13.44
N MET A 45 0.22 11.12 -13.95
CA MET A 45 -0.86 11.78 -13.22
C MET A 45 -2.00 10.80 -12.93
N LYS A 46 -2.41 10.00 -13.93
CA LYS A 46 -3.40 8.94 -13.73
C LYS A 46 -2.94 7.93 -12.69
N TYR A 47 -1.69 7.50 -12.73
CA TYR A 47 -1.16 6.54 -11.76
C TYR A 47 -1.14 7.09 -10.33
N LEU A 48 -0.71 8.35 -10.16
CA LEU A 48 -0.72 9.02 -8.86
C LEU A 48 -2.14 9.17 -8.31
N LEU A 49 -3.10 9.57 -9.16
CA LEU A 49 -4.50 9.74 -8.76
C LEU A 49 -5.15 8.41 -8.38
N MET A 50 -4.97 7.35 -9.19
CA MET A 50 -5.52 6.02 -8.90
C MET A 50 -4.88 5.41 -7.65
N GLY A 51 -3.56 5.57 -7.49
CA GLY A 51 -2.84 5.15 -6.30
C GLY A 51 -3.31 5.87 -5.04
N GLY A 52 -3.40 7.20 -5.07
CA GLY A 52 -3.89 8.01 -3.95
C GLY A 52 -5.35 7.72 -3.59
N ALA A 53 -6.21 7.54 -4.60
CA ALA A 53 -7.61 7.16 -4.38
C ALA A 53 -7.74 5.77 -3.75
N SER A 54 -6.91 4.79 -4.15
CA SER A 54 -6.91 3.47 -3.52
C SER A 54 -6.51 3.54 -2.04
N SER A 55 -5.49 4.32 -1.71
CA SER A 55 -5.03 4.52 -0.33
C SER A 55 -6.07 5.24 0.53
N SER A 56 -6.76 6.24 0.00
CA SER A 56 -7.81 6.94 0.76
C SER A 56 -9.00 6.03 1.10
N ILE A 57 -9.40 5.17 0.17
CA ILE A 57 -10.45 4.17 0.39
C ILE A 57 -10.03 3.14 1.46
N LEU A 58 -8.77 2.70 1.44
CA LEU A 58 -8.23 1.81 2.48
C LEU A 58 -8.22 2.47 3.85
N VAL A 59 -7.68 3.69 3.96
CA VAL A 59 -7.63 4.45 5.22
C VAL A 59 -9.04 4.72 5.74
N HIS A 60 -10.01 5.00 4.87
CA HIS A 60 -11.40 5.15 5.26
C HIS A 60 -11.99 3.86 5.85
N GLY A 61 -11.69 2.70 5.24
CA GLY A 61 -12.11 1.40 5.77
C GLY A 61 -11.50 1.10 7.14
N PHE A 62 -10.20 1.36 7.32
CA PHE A 62 -9.54 1.22 8.62
C PHE A 62 -10.09 2.20 9.66
N SER A 63 -10.42 3.44 9.27
CA SER A 63 -11.04 4.42 10.17
C SER A 63 -12.39 3.94 10.72
N TRP A 64 -13.21 3.28 9.90
CA TRP A 64 -14.45 2.66 10.36
C TRP A 64 -14.22 1.49 11.32
N LEU A 65 -13.22 0.65 11.07
CA LEU A 65 -12.84 -0.44 11.99
C LEU A 65 -12.33 0.11 13.32
N TYR A 66 -11.46 1.12 13.27
CA TYR A 66 -10.90 1.80 14.43
C TYR A 66 -12.00 2.40 15.32
N GLY A 67 -12.95 3.13 14.71
CA GLY A 67 -14.09 3.70 15.42
C GLY A 67 -15.01 2.64 16.02
N SER A 68 -15.21 1.50 15.34
CA SER A 68 -16.05 0.40 15.84
C SER A 68 -15.38 -0.42 16.93
N SER A 69 -14.03 -0.47 16.95
CA SER A 69 -13.25 -1.17 17.96
C SER A 69 -13.04 -0.38 19.26
N GLY A 70 -13.44 0.89 19.30
CA GLY A 70 -13.20 1.76 20.47
C GLY A 70 -11.83 2.42 20.51
N GLY A 71 -11.08 2.41 19.40
CA GLY A 71 -9.80 3.11 19.27
C GLY A 71 -8.55 2.24 19.33
N GLU A 72 -8.70 0.93 19.16
CA GLU A 72 -7.56 0.00 19.11
C GLU A 72 -6.97 -0.11 17.70
N ILE A 73 -5.66 -0.30 17.66
CA ILE A 73 -4.83 -0.33 16.44
C ILE A 73 -4.31 -1.74 16.16
N GLU A 74 -4.19 -2.55 17.21
CA GLU A 74 -3.76 -3.94 17.19
C GLU A 74 -4.85 -4.83 16.57
N LEU A 75 -4.45 -5.69 15.63
CA LEU A 75 -5.41 -6.50 14.87
C LEU A 75 -6.17 -7.49 15.77
N GLN A 76 -5.52 -8.01 16.82
CA GLN A 76 -6.15 -8.89 17.80
C GLN A 76 -7.16 -8.14 18.67
N GLU A 77 -6.83 -6.91 19.06
CA GLU A 77 -7.70 -6.07 19.88
C GLU A 77 -8.90 -5.58 19.07
N ILE A 78 -8.74 -5.31 17.77
CA ILE A 78 -9.83 -5.00 16.85
C ILE A 78 -10.86 -6.14 16.80
N VAL A 79 -10.39 -7.38 16.67
CA VAL A 79 -11.28 -8.55 16.65
C VAL A 79 -12.01 -8.71 17.99
N ASN A 80 -11.29 -8.57 19.11
CA ASN A 80 -11.89 -8.66 20.44
C ASN A 80 -12.91 -7.53 20.70
N GLY A 81 -12.60 -6.30 20.28
CA GLY A 81 -13.50 -5.14 20.35
C GLY A 81 -14.78 -5.35 19.54
N LEU A 82 -14.69 -5.94 18.36
CA LEU A 82 -15.85 -6.24 17.51
C LEU A 82 -16.77 -7.30 18.11
N ILE A 83 -16.20 -8.33 18.75
CA ILE A 83 -16.94 -9.40 19.42
C ILE A 83 -17.63 -8.84 20.69
N ASN A 84 -16.90 -8.07 21.51
CA ASN A 84 -17.42 -7.51 22.75
C ASN A 84 -18.56 -6.51 22.52
N THR A 85 -18.50 -5.74 21.43
CA THR A 85 -19.54 -4.76 21.08
C THR A 85 -20.73 -5.36 20.33
N GLN A 86 -20.71 -6.67 20.01
CA GLN A 86 -21.70 -7.35 19.17
C GLN A 86 -21.95 -6.65 17.81
N MET A 87 -21.00 -5.83 17.36
CA MET A 87 -21.10 -5.01 16.14
C MET A 87 -20.77 -5.78 14.87
N TYR A 88 -20.49 -7.09 14.95
CA TYR A 88 -20.13 -7.92 13.80
C TYR A 88 -21.18 -7.93 12.68
N ASN A 89 -22.46 -7.68 13.00
CA ASN A 89 -23.57 -7.61 12.04
C ASN A 89 -24.04 -6.16 11.78
N SER A 90 -23.29 -5.16 12.24
CA SER A 90 -23.58 -3.75 12.00
C SER A 90 -23.31 -3.41 10.53
N PRO A 91 -24.17 -2.61 9.88
CA PRO A 91 -23.91 -2.13 8.52
C PRO A 91 -22.60 -1.34 8.41
N GLY A 92 -22.11 -0.74 9.51
CA GLY A 92 -20.82 -0.04 9.55
C GLY A 92 -19.62 -0.96 9.31
N ILE A 93 -19.64 -2.17 9.88
CA ILE A 93 -18.60 -3.19 9.65
C ILE A 93 -18.63 -3.66 8.20
N SER A 94 -19.82 -3.87 7.64
CA SER A 94 -19.96 -4.27 6.23
C SER A 94 -19.36 -3.21 5.30
N ILE A 95 -19.63 -1.93 5.54
CA ILE A 95 -19.04 -0.81 4.79
C ILE A 95 -17.52 -0.78 4.93
N ALA A 96 -17.00 -0.99 6.13
CA ALA A 96 -15.56 -1.05 6.37
C ALA A 96 -14.89 -2.18 5.56
N LEU A 97 -15.45 -3.38 5.60
CA LEU A 97 -14.94 -4.55 4.87
C LEU A 97 -15.02 -4.36 3.35
N ILE A 98 -16.11 -3.80 2.85
CA ILE A 98 -16.27 -3.49 1.41
C ILE A 98 -15.22 -2.45 1.00
N SER A 99 -15.03 -1.37 1.78
CA SER A 99 -14.04 -0.34 1.51
C SER A 99 -12.63 -0.92 1.46
N ILE A 100 -12.26 -1.76 2.43
CA ILE A 100 -10.95 -2.43 2.44
C ILE A 100 -10.79 -3.33 1.21
N THR A 101 -11.80 -4.16 0.91
CA THR A 101 -11.75 -5.08 -0.23
C THR A 101 -11.61 -4.33 -1.56
N VAL A 102 -12.33 -3.23 -1.74
CA VAL A 102 -12.24 -2.37 -2.93
C VAL A 102 -10.88 -1.68 -3.02
N GLY A 103 -10.35 -1.16 -1.91
CA GLY A 103 -9.03 -0.53 -1.88
C GLY A 103 -7.90 -1.50 -2.21
N ILE A 104 -7.95 -2.73 -1.70
CA ILE A 104 -7.02 -3.80 -2.04
C ILE A 104 -7.19 -4.21 -3.51
N GLY A 105 -8.43 -4.35 -3.97
CA GLY A 105 -8.76 -4.63 -5.36
C GLY A 105 -8.15 -3.60 -6.32
N PHE A 106 -8.25 -2.31 -6.01
CA PHE A 106 -7.62 -1.27 -6.81
C PHE A 106 -6.10 -1.41 -6.91
N LYS A 107 -5.41 -1.73 -5.80
CA LYS A 107 -3.95 -1.96 -5.81
C LYS A 107 -3.54 -3.20 -6.62
N LEU A 108 -4.32 -4.28 -6.57
CA LEU A 108 -4.01 -5.54 -7.26
C LEU A 108 -4.49 -5.59 -8.72
N SER A 109 -5.36 -4.66 -9.13
CA SER A 109 -5.94 -4.60 -10.48
C SER A 109 -6.58 -5.92 -11.02
N PRO A 110 -7.28 -6.76 -10.21
CA PRO A 110 -8.04 -7.88 -10.76
C PRO A 110 -9.27 -7.36 -11.52
N ALA A 111 -9.86 -8.16 -12.41
CA ALA A 111 -11.15 -7.82 -13.03
C ALA A 111 -12.22 -7.63 -11.93
N PRO A 112 -13.03 -6.54 -11.95
CA PRO A 112 -13.22 -5.50 -12.97
C PRO A 112 -12.33 -4.23 -12.85
N PHE A 113 -11.46 -4.13 -11.85
CA PHE A 113 -10.67 -2.93 -11.52
C PHE A 113 -9.41 -2.71 -12.39
N HIS A 114 -9.22 -3.51 -13.45
CA HIS A 114 -8.07 -3.44 -14.35
C HIS A 114 -8.12 -2.30 -15.38
N GLN A 115 -9.22 -1.54 -15.45
CA GLN A 115 -9.45 -0.59 -16.54
C GLN A 115 -8.40 0.54 -16.62
N TRP A 116 -7.80 0.93 -15.50
CA TRP A 116 -6.77 1.96 -15.45
C TRP A 116 -5.35 1.44 -15.72
N THR A 117 -5.14 0.14 -15.57
CA THR A 117 -3.85 -0.54 -15.75
C THR A 117 -3.29 -0.40 -17.17
N PRO A 118 -4.02 -0.68 -18.27
CA PRO A 118 -3.45 -0.58 -19.61
C PRO A 118 -3.05 0.86 -19.99
N ASP A 119 -3.81 1.87 -19.55
CA ASP A 119 -3.54 3.28 -19.85
C ASP A 119 -2.24 3.78 -19.21
N VAL A 120 -2.01 3.44 -17.93
CA VAL A 120 -0.78 3.78 -17.22
C VAL A 120 0.44 3.06 -17.83
N TYR A 121 0.29 1.80 -18.23
CA TYR A 121 1.38 1.01 -18.79
C TYR A 121 1.82 1.49 -20.18
N GLU A 122 0.89 1.99 -20.99
CA GLU A 122 1.21 2.51 -22.32
C GLU A 122 1.93 3.85 -22.30
N GLY A 123 1.72 4.67 -21.27
CA GLY A 123 2.32 6.02 -21.21
C GLY A 123 3.74 6.06 -20.64
N VAL A 124 4.13 5.10 -19.80
CA VAL A 124 5.43 5.13 -19.13
C VAL A 124 6.43 4.20 -19.83
N ARG A 125 7.36 4.76 -20.62
CA ARG A 125 8.36 3.99 -21.39
C ARG A 125 9.23 3.03 -20.55
N PHE A 126 9.38 3.30 -19.25
CA PHE A 126 10.29 2.57 -18.34
C PHE A 126 9.58 1.60 -17.38
N VAL A 127 8.25 1.67 -17.25
CA VAL A 127 7.53 1.08 -16.10
C VAL A 127 6.47 0.10 -16.58
N ARG A 128 6.90 -1.07 -17.09
CA ARG A 128 5.98 -2.13 -17.55
C ARG A 128 5.69 -3.22 -16.51
N GLN A 129 6.32 -3.20 -15.34
CA GLN A 129 6.17 -4.23 -14.29
C GLN A 129 6.29 -3.67 -12.86
N ILE A 130 6.89 -2.48 -12.73
CA ILE A 130 7.18 -1.85 -11.44
C ILE A 130 5.93 -1.48 -10.62
N PRO A 131 4.79 -1.03 -11.17
CA PRO A 131 3.71 -0.48 -10.33
C PRO A 131 2.96 -1.58 -9.56
N THR A 132 2.75 -2.74 -10.19
CA THR A 132 2.16 -3.91 -9.54
C THR A 132 3.15 -4.61 -8.62
N SER A 133 4.42 -4.78 -9.03
CA SER A 133 5.42 -5.42 -8.16
C SER A 133 5.67 -4.61 -6.89
N ILE A 134 5.67 -3.28 -6.99
CA ILE A 134 5.80 -2.38 -5.85
C ILE A 134 4.58 -2.49 -4.93
N SER A 135 3.37 -2.39 -5.47
CA SER A 135 2.14 -2.52 -4.67
C SER A 135 2.06 -3.86 -3.93
N ILE A 136 2.49 -4.94 -4.58
CA ILE A 136 2.57 -6.28 -3.97
C ILE A 136 3.64 -6.31 -2.87
N SER A 137 4.83 -5.75 -3.12
CA SER A 137 5.90 -5.71 -2.11
C SER A 137 5.55 -4.85 -0.89
N GLU A 138 4.83 -3.73 -1.09
CA GLU A 138 4.32 -2.88 -0.01
C GLU A 138 3.29 -3.63 0.84
N MET A 139 2.38 -4.38 0.22
CA MET A 139 1.42 -5.20 0.94
C MET A 139 2.11 -6.28 1.77
N PHE A 140 3.05 -7.03 1.20
CA PHE A 140 3.78 -8.04 1.95
C PHE A 140 4.67 -7.43 3.05
N GLY A 141 5.18 -6.22 2.85
CA GLY A 141 5.88 -5.45 3.87
C GLY A 141 4.98 -5.09 5.06
N PHE A 142 3.74 -4.68 4.80
CA PHE A 142 2.73 -4.39 5.83
C PHE A 142 2.37 -5.62 6.68
N PHE A 143 2.34 -6.81 6.09
CA PHE A 143 2.08 -8.06 6.84
C PHE A 143 3.28 -8.58 7.65
N LYS A 144 4.48 -8.01 7.47
CA LYS A 144 5.72 -8.52 8.07
C LYS A 144 6.22 -7.68 9.25
N THR A 145 5.55 -6.59 9.59
CA THR A 145 5.79 -5.88 10.85
C THR A 145 5.15 -6.66 11.99
N PRO A 146 5.93 -7.02 13.04
CA PRO A 146 5.40 -7.69 14.23
C PRO A 146 4.41 -6.81 14.99
#